data_AF-A0A2A2RU83-F1
#
_entry.id   AF-A0A2A2RU83-F1
#
_cell.length_a   1.000
_cell.length_b   1.000
_cell.length_c   1.000
_cell.angle_alpha   90.00
_cell.angle_beta   90.00
_cell.angle_gamma   90.00
#
_symmetry.space_group_name_H-M   'P 1'
#
loop_
_entity.id
_entity.type
_entity.pdbx_description
1 polymer ?
#
loop_
_entity_poly.entity_id
_entity_poly.type
_entity_poly.pdbx_seq_one_letter_code
_entity_poly.pdbx_strand_id
1 'polypeptide(L)'
;MSAINAFLLQHNLRIAQNPCISPDCCLDWPALRADLQAGRIAEYPKSRFATRAGEIVLVENAAGDCAWKLSAATAPLADGFASGGATYFPATWANLLTLKNLIQEYDPAATIFPTTAGQLGQRTLGVGARFTTLHWPAVEWAMSALELGVTANQNSIPRELVYDVDAMLSGRLDSVPFPFIGTNVPEGHQGQSVEGMSHGCVLSKLKTGFHHRRIAWSFNADHQPIGGKFDSREDALVSGCLLASYITFDLSPELALNQPAKLADIPVDVVTKTRARVAAAGLKLDEAAFNQLLATVWTPMQKMQRRDERYAAARAAAFTSDVGRRYLRELSIDELPGLTTPETTAIMLALCEVLGMPVNYVAPAFGFQKNMPYPDNAALRALIKRQWDVCVKFGVSIGFHSGSGKSAENYRVM
;
A
#
# COMPACT_ATOMS: atom_id res chain seq x y z
N MET A 1 -16.67 19.10 -8.93
CA MET A 1 -16.26 17.98 -9.79
C MET A 1 -14.77 18.13 -10.07
N SER A 2 -13.97 17.07 -9.93
CA SER A 2 -12.53 17.09 -10.20
C SER A 2 -12.24 17.10 -11.71
N ALA A 3 -11.02 17.48 -12.10
CA ALA A 3 -10.59 17.51 -13.51
C ALA A 3 -10.66 16.11 -14.15
N ILE A 4 -10.24 15.07 -13.42
CA ILE A 4 -10.34 13.69 -13.89
C ILE A 4 -11.79 13.25 -14.09
N ASN A 5 -12.71 13.56 -13.17
CA ASN A 5 -14.11 13.20 -13.37
C ASN A 5 -14.71 13.92 -14.59
N ALA A 6 -14.40 15.20 -14.77
CA ALA A 6 -14.85 15.96 -15.93
C ALA A 6 -14.32 15.35 -17.25
N PHE A 7 -13.04 14.99 -17.30
CA PHE A 7 -12.42 14.30 -18.44
C PHE A 7 -13.12 12.97 -18.74
N LEU A 8 -13.32 12.12 -17.72
CA LEU A 8 -13.96 10.82 -17.89
C LEU A 8 -15.39 10.97 -18.44
N LEU A 9 -16.17 11.89 -17.89
CA LEU A 9 -17.53 12.16 -18.34
C LEU A 9 -17.59 12.70 -19.77
N GLN A 10 -16.69 13.63 -20.13
CA GLN A 10 -16.56 14.16 -21.49
C GLN A 10 -16.27 13.07 -22.52
N HIS A 11 -15.52 12.05 -22.13
CA HIS A 11 -15.15 10.91 -22.98
C HIS A 11 -16.05 9.68 -22.81
N ASN A 12 -17.19 9.83 -22.11
CA ASN A 12 -18.15 8.75 -21.84
C ASN A 12 -17.52 7.51 -21.18
N LEU A 13 -16.55 7.72 -20.31
CA LEU A 13 -15.93 6.71 -19.46
C LEU A 13 -16.63 6.70 -18.09
N ARG A 14 -17.20 5.56 -17.72
CA ARG A 14 -17.95 5.38 -16.46
C ARG A 14 -17.26 4.39 -15.53
N ILE A 15 -17.55 4.48 -14.23
CA ILE A 15 -17.00 3.56 -13.20
C ILE A 15 -17.36 2.10 -13.53
N ALA A 16 -18.59 1.85 -14.00
CA ALA A 16 -19.04 0.51 -14.39
C ALA A 16 -18.17 -0.15 -15.48
N GLN A 17 -17.49 0.63 -16.31
CA GLN A 17 -16.65 0.14 -17.41
C GLN A 17 -15.17 0.09 -17.04
N ASN A 18 -14.68 1.09 -16.30
CA ASN A 18 -13.31 1.15 -15.84
C ASN A 18 -13.26 1.54 -14.35
N PRO A 19 -13.37 0.55 -13.44
CA PRO A 19 -13.34 0.82 -12.02
C PRO A 19 -11.95 1.30 -11.58
N CYS A 20 -11.92 2.20 -10.59
CA CYS A 20 -10.70 2.73 -9.95
C CYS A 20 -9.83 3.65 -10.83
N ILE A 21 -10.31 4.10 -11.98
CA ILE A 21 -9.63 5.14 -12.78
C ILE A 21 -9.57 6.50 -12.07
N SER A 22 -10.61 6.82 -11.29
CA SER A 22 -10.70 8.06 -10.50
C SER A 22 -10.56 7.77 -8.99
N PRO A 23 -10.01 8.72 -8.21
CA PRO A 23 -10.11 8.70 -6.74
C PRO A 23 -11.56 8.68 -6.24
N ASP A 24 -12.48 9.28 -7.01
CA ASP A 24 -13.90 9.33 -6.69
C ASP A 24 -14.64 8.11 -7.26
N CYS A 25 -15.47 7.49 -6.43
CA CYS A 25 -16.45 6.49 -6.85
C CYS A 25 -17.83 7.12 -7.14
N CYS A 26 -17.87 8.43 -7.34
CA CYS A 26 -19.02 9.19 -7.84
C CYS A 26 -18.50 10.29 -8.78
N LEU A 27 -18.52 10.01 -10.09
CA LEU A 27 -18.12 10.93 -11.14
C LEU A 27 -19.20 11.99 -11.39
N ASP A 28 -20.48 11.56 -11.46
CA ASP A 28 -21.61 12.38 -11.90
C ASP A 28 -22.70 12.50 -10.82
N TRP A 29 -22.42 13.34 -9.81
CA TRP A 29 -23.34 13.52 -8.69
C TRP A 29 -24.73 14.05 -9.09
N PRO A 30 -24.87 15.03 -10.02
CA PRO A 30 -26.18 15.45 -10.51
C PRO A 30 -27.00 14.31 -11.14
N ALA A 31 -26.39 13.46 -11.98
CA ALA A 31 -27.10 12.32 -12.57
C ALA A 31 -27.51 11.30 -11.51
N LEU A 32 -26.62 10.98 -10.56
CA LEU A 32 -26.94 10.06 -9.46
C LEU A 32 -28.08 10.59 -8.58
N ARG A 33 -28.16 11.91 -8.32
CA ARG A 33 -29.30 12.51 -7.60
C ARG A 33 -30.62 12.31 -8.35
N ALA A 34 -30.63 12.47 -9.66
CA ALA A 34 -31.82 12.23 -10.48
C ALA A 34 -32.25 10.75 -10.44
N ASP A 35 -31.30 9.81 -10.44
CA ASP A 35 -31.58 8.39 -10.28
C ASP A 35 -32.11 8.06 -8.87
N LEU A 36 -31.56 8.66 -7.82
CA LEU A 36 -32.04 8.53 -6.44
C LEU A 36 -33.49 8.97 -6.29
N GLN A 37 -33.87 10.12 -6.86
CA GLN A 37 -35.24 10.61 -6.84
C GLN A 37 -36.20 9.72 -7.62
N ALA A 38 -35.72 9.12 -8.71
CA ALA A 38 -36.52 8.23 -9.54
C ALA A 38 -36.53 6.76 -9.07
N GLY A 39 -35.83 6.43 -7.97
CA GLY A 39 -35.71 5.05 -7.48
C GLY A 39 -34.90 4.11 -8.37
N ARG A 40 -34.03 4.64 -9.24
CA ARG A 40 -33.17 3.87 -10.17
C ARG A 40 -31.80 3.53 -9.56
N ILE A 41 -31.81 3.09 -8.31
CA ILE A 41 -30.59 2.79 -7.54
C ILE A 41 -30.63 1.38 -6.98
N ALA A 42 -29.47 0.73 -6.93
CA ALA A 42 -29.24 -0.49 -6.19
C ALA A 42 -28.76 -0.12 -4.79
N GLU A 43 -29.46 -0.60 -3.76
CA GLU A 43 -28.97 -0.56 -2.38
C GLU A 43 -28.20 -1.85 -2.08
N TYR A 44 -27.12 -1.76 -1.31
CA TYR A 44 -26.34 -2.92 -0.85
C TYR A 44 -26.57 -3.16 0.65
N PRO A 45 -27.59 -3.92 1.09
CA PRO A 45 -27.90 -4.07 2.52
C PRO A 45 -26.75 -4.62 3.36
N LYS A 46 -25.90 -5.46 2.76
CA LYS A 46 -24.71 -6.02 3.39
C LYS A 46 -23.61 -4.99 3.66
N SER A 47 -23.67 -3.80 3.05
CA SER A 47 -22.69 -2.72 3.26
C SER A 47 -22.93 -1.91 4.53
N ARG A 48 -23.95 -2.25 5.31
CA ARG A 48 -24.36 -1.51 6.50
C ARG A 48 -23.23 -1.41 7.52
N PHE A 49 -23.02 -0.21 8.06
CA PHE A 49 -22.19 0.02 9.25
C PHE A 49 -22.71 1.23 10.03
N ALA A 50 -22.31 1.35 11.29
CA ALA A 50 -22.75 2.41 12.18
C ALA A 50 -21.64 3.43 12.42
N THR A 51 -22.06 4.67 12.62
CA THR A 51 -21.26 5.78 13.13
C THR A 51 -22.05 6.47 14.24
N ARG A 52 -21.46 7.45 14.92
CA ARG A 52 -22.23 8.30 15.86
C ARG A 52 -23.38 9.07 15.19
N ALA A 53 -23.29 9.34 13.89
CA ALA A 53 -24.30 10.04 13.12
C ALA A 53 -25.51 9.16 12.75
N GLY A 54 -25.34 7.83 12.82
CA GLY A 54 -26.37 6.85 12.45
C GLY A 54 -25.82 5.72 11.58
N GLU A 55 -26.74 4.91 11.07
CA GLU A 55 -26.43 3.82 10.14
C GLU A 55 -26.27 4.33 8.72
N ILE A 56 -25.20 3.87 8.06
CA ILE A 56 -24.87 4.18 6.68
C ILE A 56 -24.95 2.90 5.84
N VAL A 57 -25.49 3.02 4.63
CA VAL A 57 -25.57 1.97 3.62
C VAL A 57 -25.06 2.52 2.27
N LEU A 58 -24.34 1.71 1.50
CA LEU A 58 -23.89 2.03 0.15
C LEU A 58 -25.03 1.85 -0.86
N VAL A 59 -25.17 2.82 -1.76
CA VAL A 59 -26.04 2.72 -2.94
C VAL A 59 -25.25 3.01 -4.22
N GLU A 60 -25.70 2.48 -5.36
CA GLU A 60 -25.05 2.62 -6.67
C GLU A 60 -26.08 2.74 -7.79
N ASN A 61 -25.80 3.51 -8.85
CA ASN A 61 -26.61 3.51 -10.07
C ASN A 61 -26.02 2.63 -11.18
N ALA A 62 -26.70 2.55 -12.32
CA ALA A 62 -26.24 1.73 -13.46
C ALA A 62 -24.88 2.18 -14.07
N ALA A 63 -24.46 3.42 -13.85
CA ALA A 63 -23.16 3.93 -14.31
C ALA A 63 -22.00 3.59 -13.35
N GLY A 64 -22.30 3.01 -12.19
CA GLY A 64 -21.34 2.69 -11.13
C GLY A 64 -21.08 3.85 -10.17
N ASP A 65 -21.79 4.98 -10.31
CA ASP A 65 -21.69 6.09 -9.36
C ASP A 65 -22.32 5.67 -8.02
N CYS A 66 -21.55 5.82 -6.95
CA CYS A 66 -21.89 5.39 -5.61
C CYS A 66 -22.21 6.56 -4.68
N ALA A 67 -23.09 6.33 -3.70
CA ALA A 67 -23.36 7.27 -2.61
C ALA A 67 -23.52 6.58 -1.26
N TRP A 68 -23.27 7.34 -0.20
CA TRP A 68 -23.50 6.96 1.19
C TRP A 68 -24.91 7.39 1.60
N LYS A 69 -25.80 6.45 1.86
CA LYS A 69 -27.15 6.69 2.38
C LYS A 69 -27.11 6.66 3.90
N LEU A 70 -27.44 7.78 4.54
CA LEU A 70 -27.57 7.92 5.99
C LEU A 70 -29.04 8.07 6.37
N SER A 71 -29.51 7.20 7.26
CA SER A 71 -30.89 7.26 7.80
C SER A 71 -30.96 8.17 9.04
N ALA A 72 -30.51 9.42 8.90
CA ALA A 72 -30.53 10.44 9.96
C ALA A 72 -30.54 11.86 9.38
N ALA A 73 -30.93 12.83 10.21
CA ALA A 73 -31.03 14.25 9.83
C ALA A 73 -29.68 15.01 9.88
N THR A 74 -28.59 14.36 10.28
CA THR A 74 -27.26 14.98 10.36
C THR A 74 -26.57 14.96 8.99
N ALA A 75 -25.74 15.97 8.71
CA ALA A 75 -24.94 16.07 7.49
C ALA A 75 -23.44 15.93 7.80
N PRO A 76 -22.94 14.72 8.14
CA PRO A 76 -21.56 14.53 8.55
C PRO A 76 -20.55 14.55 7.38
N LEU A 77 -21.03 14.52 6.14
CA LEU A 77 -20.23 14.49 4.91
C LEU A 77 -20.63 15.64 3.97
N ALA A 78 -19.75 15.98 3.03
CA ALA A 78 -19.99 17.08 2.09
C ALA A 78 -21.03 16.71 1.01
N ASP A 79 -21.68 17.74 0.45
CA ASP A 79 -22.63 17.66 -0.68
C ASP A 79 -23.89 16.80 -0.45
N GLY A 80 -24.33 16.74 0.82
CA GLY A 80 -25.53 16.03 1.25
C GLY A 80 -26.80 16.41 0.47
N PHE A 81 -27.60 15.39 0.15
CA PHE A 81 -28.85 15.51 -0.58
C PHE A 81 -29.95 14.73 0.14
N ALA A 82 -30.97 15.42 0.65
CA ALA A 82 -32.09 14.80 1.34
C ALA A 82 -33.14 14.31 0.33
N SER A 83 -33.53 13.04 0.41
CA SER A 83 -34.58 12.44 -0.42
C SER A 83 -35.17 11.20 0.25
N GLY A 84 -36.49 11.01 0.15
CA GLY A 84 -37.15 9.78 0.61
C GLY A 84 -36.89 9.41 2.09
N GLY A 85 -36.74 10.40 2.98
CA GLY A 85 -36.48 10.18 4.41
C GLY A 85 -35.03 9.84 4.77
N ALA A 86 -34.08 9.91 3.83
CA ALA A 86 -32.66 9.72 4.06
C ALA A 86 -31.83 10.88 3.49
N THR A 87 -30.57 10.98 3.92
CA THR A 87 -29.59 11.91 3.34
C THR A 87 -28.53 11.11 2.60
N TYR A 88 -28.23 11.51 1.36
CA TYR A 88 -27.25 10.87 0.49
C TYR A 88 -26.04 11.77 0.28
N PHE A 89 -24.84 11.19 0.30
CA PHE A 89 -23.59 11.89 0.06
C PHE A 89 -22.82 11.20 -1.06
N PRO A 90 -22.20 11.92 -2.00
CA PRO A 90 -21.45 11.28 -3.08
C PRO A 90 -20.23 10.54 -2.50
N ALA A 91 -19.92 9.37 -3.06
CA ALA A 91 -18.72 8.61 -2.72
C ALA A 91 -17.46 9.26 -3.34
N THR A 92 -17.11 10.45 -2.88
CA THR A 92 -15.87 11.14 -3.21
C THR A 92 -14.72 10.68 -2.32
N TRP A 93 -13.48 10.88 -2.77
CA TRP A 93 -12.29 10.61 -1.97
C TRP A 93 -12.30 11.37 -0.64
N ALA A 94 -12.63 12.66 -0.67
CA ALA A 94 -12.72 13.49 0.54
C ALA A 94 -13.77 12.96 1.53
N ASN A 95 -14.95 12.54 1.05
CA ASN A 95 -15.96 11.94 1.91
C ASN A 95 -15.51 10.58 2.46
N LEU A 96 -14.78 9.77 1.68
CA LEU A 96 -14.21 8.51 2.15
C LEU A 96 -13.22 8.71 3.30
N LEU A 97 -12.33 9.71 3.21
CA LEU A 97 -11.36 10.02 4.26
C LEU A 97 -12.06 10.46 5.57
N THR A 98 -13.07 11.33 5.47
CA THR A 98 -13.90 11.73 6.62
C THR A 98 -14.62 10.53 7.20
N LEU A 99 -15.19 9.68 6.35
CA LEU A 99 -15.92 8.48 6.76
C LEU A 99 -15.03 7.48 7.51
N LYS A 100 -13.75 7.33 7.12
CA LYS A 100 -12.77 6.52 7.87
C LYS A 100 -12.65 6.97 9.33
N ASN A 101 -12.53 8.28 9.57
CA ASN A 101 -12.46 8.83 10.93
C ASN A 101 -13.75 8.55 11.69
N LEU A 102 -14.92 8.86 11.12
CA LEU A 102 -16.21 8.65 11.76
C LEU A 102 -16.45 7.18 12.14
N ILE A 103 -16.04 6.25 11.27
CA ILE A 103 -16.13 4.80 11.52
C ILE A 103 -15.18 4.41 12.65
N GLN A 104 -13.90 4.79 12.59
CA GLN A 104 -12.90 4.32 13.57
C GLN A 104 -13.03 5.01 14.93
N GLU A 105 -13.62 6.19 15.02
CA GLU A 105 -13.98 6.86 16.28
C GLU A 105 -15.18 6.20 16.97
N TYR A 106 -16.08 5.59 16.19
CA TYR A 106 -17.22 4.84 16.70
C TYR A 106 -16.85 3.39 17.02
N ASP A 107 -16.07 2.76 16.15
CA ASP A 107 -15.65 1.37 16.22
C ASP A 107 -14.18 1.22 15.75
N PRO A 108 -13.21 1.32 16.69
CA PRO A 108 -11.79 1.18 16.37
C PRO A 108 -11.40 -0.19 15.79
N ALA A 109 -12.27 -1.21 15.94
CA ALA A 109 -12.06 -2.57 15.43
C ALA A 109 -12.75 -2.81 14.07
N ALA A 110 -13.27 -1.77 13.42
CA ALA A 110 -13.87 -1.89 12.10
C ALA A 110 -12.83 -2.32 11.05
N THR A 111 -13.18 -3.32 10.24
CA THR A 111 -12.32 -3.86 9.16
C THR A 111 -12.77 -3.44 7.77
N ILE A 112 -13.51 -2.33 7.68
CA ILE A 112 -13.93 -1.71 6.40
C ILE A 112 -12.72 -1.18 5.64
N PHE A 113 -11.78 -0.55 6.35
CA PHE A 113 -10.54 0.00 5.78
C PHE A 113 -9.38 -0.97 5.97
N PRO A 114 -8.35 -0.89 5.10
CA PRO A 114 -7.11 -1.63 5.32
C PRO A 114 -6.45 -1.17 6.63
N THR A 115 -5.87 -2.12 7.37
CA THR A 115 -5.26 -1.89 8.68
C THR A 115 -3.92 -2.61 8.80
N THR A 116 -3.29 -2.52 9.97
CA THR A 116 -2.10 -3.28 10.37
C THR A 116 -2.40 -4.35 11.41
N ALA A 117 -3.68 -4.60 11.70
CA ALA A 117 -4.12 -5.40 12.84
C ALA A 117 -3.87 -6.91 12.66
N GLY A 118 -4.00 -7.64 13.76
CA GLY A 118 -3.82 -9.09 13.77
C GLY A 118 -2.37 -9.46 13.45
N GLN A 119 -2.20 -10.38 12.50
CA GLN A 119 -0.89 -10.91 12.12
C GLN A 119 -0.28 -10.22 10.90
N LEU A 120 -0.96 -9.21 10.34
CA LEU A 120 -0.56 -8.55 9.09
C LEU A 120 0.84 -7.92 9.13
N GLY A 121 1.36 -7.57 10.31
CA GLY A 121 2.72 -7.04 10.49
C GLY A 121 3.80 -8.10 10.82
N GLN A 122 3.45 -9.38 10.80
CA GLN A 122 4.34 -10.51 11.08
C GLN A 122 4.29 -11.58 9.99
N ARG A 123 3.11 -11.86 9.45
CA ARG A 123 2.93 -12.79 8.33
C ARG A 123 1.72 -12.36 7.51
N THR A 124 1.91 -12.26 6.21
CA THR A 124 0.86 -11.91 5.28
C THR A 124 1.18 -12.46 3.90
N LEU A 125 0.15 -12.59 3.07
CA LEU A 125 0.29 -12.89 1.65
C LEU A 125 -0.11 -11.65 0.86
N GLY A 126 0.80 -11.16 0.02
CA GLY A 126 0.52 -10.12 -0.97
C GLY A 126 -0.34 -10.66 -2.10
N VAL A 127 -1.58 -10.19 -2.21
CA VAL A 127 -2.50 -10.56 -3.29
C VAL A 127 -2.68 -9.37 -4.22
N GLY A 128 -1.82 -9.30 -5.23
CA GLY A 128 -1.89 -8.27 -6.27
C GLY A 128 -2.49 -8.79 -7.56
N ALA A 129 -3.29 -7.96 -8.21
CA ALA A 129 -3.79 -8.21 -9.55
C ALA A 129 -3.60 -6.98 -10.44
N ARG A 130 -3.13 -7.22 -11.67
CA ARG A 130 -2.88 -6.18 -12.67
C ARG A 130 -4.02 -5.99 -13.66
N PHE A 131 -4.90 -6.98 -13.73
CA PHE A 131 -6.04 -7.02 -14.63
C PHE A 131 -7.30 -6.93 -13.79
N THR A 132 -7.59 -5.75 -13.24
CA THR A 132 -8.88 -5.35 -12.65
C THR A 132 -9.13 -5.63 -11.17
N THR A 133 -10.24 -5.04 -10.72
CA THR A 133 -10.91 -5.21 -9.43
C THR A 133 -11.68 -6.53 -9.29
N LEU A 134 -11.79 -7.34 -10.37
CA LEU A 134 -12.62 -8.55 -10.42
C LEU A 134 -12.16 -9.65 -9.46
N HIS A 135 -10.91 -9.62 -9.02
CA HIS A 135 -10.38 -10.63 -8.11
C HIS A 135 -10.83 -10.42 -6.66
N TRP A 136 -11.23 -9.21 -6.26
CA TRP A 136 -11.51 -8.91 -4.84
C TRP A 136 -12.59 -9.79 -4.21
N PRO A 137 -13.75 -10.08 -4.85
CA PRO A 137 -14.74 -10.98 -4.27
C PRO A 137 -14.20 -12.40 -4.01
N ALA A 138 -13.31 -12.90 -4.88
CA ALA A 138 -12.68 -14.21 -4.70
C ALA A 138 -11.65 -14.18 -3.55
N VAL A 139 -10.89 -13.09 -3.42
CA VAL A 139 -9.98 -12.89 -2.27
C VAL A 139 -10.77 -12.82 -0.97
N GLU A 140 -11.86 -12.06 -0.92
CA GLU A 140 -12.74 -11.94 0.25
C GLU A 140 -13.38 -13.27 0.63
N TRP A 141 -13.80 -14.05 -0.36
CA TRP A 141 -14.29 -15.40 -0.16
C TRP A 141 -13.21 -16.30 0.45
N ALA A 142 -12.00 -16.30 -0.11
CA ALA A 142 -10.90 -17.12 0.40
C ALA A 142 -10.48 -16.73 1.83
N MET A 143 -10.36 -15.43 2.10
CA MET A 143 -10.11 -14.90 3.45
C MET A 143 -11.21 -15.33 4.43
N SER A 144 -12.48 -15.30 4.00
CA SER A 144 -13.60 -15.73 4.84
C SER A 144 -13.59 -17.24 5.10
N ALA A 145 -13.24 -18.04 4.10
CA ALA A 145 -13.20 -19.50 4.22
C ALA A 145 -12.02 -19.99 5.07
N LEU A 146 -10.91 -19.26 5.06
CA LEU A 146 -9.70 -19.57 5.83
C LEU A 146 -9.64 -18.85 7.18
N GLU A 147 -10.57 -17.93 7.45
CA GLU A 147 -10.55 -17.01 8.60
C GLU A 147 -9.21 -16.28 8.76
N LEU A 148 -8.61 -15.90 7.63
CA LEU A 148 -7.25 -15.38 7.56
C LEU A 148 -7.20 -13.98 6.92
N GLY A 149 -6.57 -13.06 7.64
CA GLY A 149 -6.23 -11.74 7.13
C GLY A 149 -4.98 -11.78 6.25
N VAL A 150 -5.03 -11.07 5.11
CA VAL A 150 -3.90 -10.96 4.17
C VAL A 150 -3.79 -9.53 3.63
N THR A 151 -2.72 -9.26 2.90
CA THR A 151 -2.54 -8.05 2.10
C THR A 151 -3.36 -8.20 0.82
N ALA A 152 -4.67 -8.00 0.98
CA ALA A 152 -5.70 -8.32 0.00
C ALA A 152 -5.80 -7.34 -1.17
N ASN A 153 -4.98 -6.29 -1.16
CA ASN A 153 -4.79 -5.37 -2.27
C ASN A 153 -3.29 -5.07 -2.35
N GLN A 154 -2.69 -5.20 -3.53
CA GLN A 154 -1.27 -4.91 -3.71
C GLN A 154 -0.98 -4.57 -5.17
N ASN A 155 -0.28 -3.46 -5.40
CA ASN A 155 0.24 -3.09 -6.71
C ASN A 155 1.49 -2.23 -6.59
N SER A 156 2.40 -2.34 -7.56
CA SER A 156 3.62 -1.55 -7.59
C SER A 156 3.34 -0.08 -7.94
N ILE A 157 3.92 0.86 -7.20
CA ILE A 157 3.72 2.30 -7.43
C ILE A 157 5.09 2.95 -7.63
N PRO A 158 5.35 3.62 -8.77
CA PRO A 158 4.36 4.12 -9.73
C PRO A 158 4.19 3.26 -10.98
N ARG A 159 4.77 2.05 -11.01
CA ARG A 159 4.78 1.22 -12.22
C ARG A 159 3.38 0.82 -12.67
N GLU A 160 2.57 0.31 -11.75
CA GLU A 160 1.26 -0.26 -12.06
C GLU A 160 0.12 0.74 -11.90
N LEU A 161 0.14 1.53 -10.82
CA LEU A 161 -0.92 2.50 -10.51
C LEU A 161 -0.43 3.95 -10.62
N VAL A 162 -1.36 4.82 -11.04
CA VAL A 162 -1.17 6.27 -11.07
C VAL A 162 -1.36 6.82 -9.66
N TYR A 163 -0.35 7.48 -9.11
CA TYR A 163 -0.48 8.17 -7.82
C TYR A 163 -0.81 9.66 -7.96
N ASP A 164 -0.67 10.23 -9.16
CA ASP A 164 -0.98 11.62 -9.49
C ASP A 164 -1.79 11.68 -10.80
N VAL A 165 -3.11 11.74 -10.66
CA VAL A 165 -4.04 11.78 -11.80
C VAL A 165 -3.98 13.10 -12.57
N ASP A 166 -3.56 14.19 -11.94
CA ASP A 166 -3.41 15.48 -12.61
C ASP A 166 -2.15 15.50 -13.47
N ALA A 167 -1.06 14.87 -13.02
CA ALA A 167 0.11 14.60 -13.85
C ALA A 167 -0.22 13.68 -15.03
N MET A 168 -1.09 12.67 -14.84
CA MET A 168 -1.59 11.84 -15.93
C MET A 168 -2.32 12.66 -16.99
N LEU A 169 -3.31 13.46 -16.58
CA LEU A 169 -4.11 14.27 -17.51
C LEU A 169 -3.28 15.32 -18.25
N SER A 170 -2.25 15.87 -17.60
CA SER A 170 -1.34 16.83 -18.20
C SER A 170 -0.20 16.20 -19.01
N GLY A 171 -0.16 14.86 -19.15
CA GLY A 171 0.87 14.16 -19.92
C GLY A 171 2.28 14.28 -19.32
N ARG A 172 2.38 14.46 -17.98
CA ARG A 172 3.63 14.65 -17.24
C ARG A 172 4.12 13.40 -16.50
N LEU A 173 3.38 12.30 -16.59
CA LEU A 173 3.84 11.00 -16.10
C LEU A 173 5.13 10.59 -16.82
N ASP A 174 6.01 9.94 -16.09
CA ASP A 174 7.26 9.44 -16.66
C ASP A 174 7.07 8.00 -17.16
N SER A 175 8.17 7.40 -17.61
CA SER A 175 8.29 5.97 -17.88
C SER A 175 9.09 5.28 -16.77
N VAL A 176 8.81 4.01 -16.57
CA VAL A 176 9.55 3.15 -15.64
C VAL A 176 10.01 1.88 -16.32
N PRO A 177 11.17 1.33 -15.91
CA PRO A 177 11.62 0.03 -16.39
C PRO A 177 10.57 -1.04 -16.12
N PHE A 178 10.32 -1.86 -17.14
CA PHE A 178 9.55 -3.09 -17.00
C PHE A 178 10.35 -4.27 -17.56
N PRO A 179 11.34 -4.77 -16.78
CA PRO A 179 12.34 -5.72 -17.25
C PRO A 179 11.74 -6.98 -17.90
N PHE A 180 10.56 -7.40 -17.45
CA PHE A 180 9.86 -8.58 -17.97
C PHE A 180 9.58 -8.50 -19.48
N ILE A 181 9.28 -7.31 -20.02
CA ILE A 181 9.05 -7.12 -21.46
C ILE A 181 10.25 -6.47 -22.17
N GLY A 182 11.37 -6.29 -21.46
CA GLY A 182 12.60 -5.71 -22.01
C GLY A 182 12.48 -4.24 -22.45
N THR A 183 11.51 -3.50 -21.94
CA THR A 183 11.29 -2.08 -22.29
C THR A 183 10.75 -1.28 -21.10
N ASN A 184 10.56 0.03 -21.31
CA ASN A 184 9.90 0.91 -20.37
C ASN A 184 8.40 0.99 -20.67
N VAL A 185 7.60 1.18 -19.62
CA VAL A 185 6.17 1.48 -19.73
C VAL A 185 5.86 2.84 -19.10
N PRO A 186 4.77 3.53 -19.50
CA PRO A 186 4.29 4.68 -18.75
C PRO A 186 4.03 4.31 -17.29
N GLU A 187 4.28 5.24 -16.37
CA GLU A 187 3.78 5.14 -15.00
C GLU A 187 2.26 4.88 -15.02
N GLY A 188 1.80 4.02 -14.11
CA GLY A 188 0.39 3.69 -14.01
C GLY A 188 -0.18 2.98 -15.22
N HIS A 189 0.60 2.08 -15.85
CA HIS A 189 0.23 1.42 -17.11
C HIS A 189 -1.10 0.64 -17.07
N GLN A 190 -1.68 0.40 -15.88
CA GLN A 190 -2.98 -0.25 -15.73
C GLN A 190 -4.16 0.70 -15.93
N GLY A 191 -3.94 2.02 -15.93
CA GLY A 191 -4.99 3.02 -16.05
C GLY A 191 -5.87 3.16 -14.80
N GLN A 192 -5.39 2.68 -13.65
CA GLN A 192 -6.04 2.80 -12.35
C GLN A 192 -5.21 3.68 -11.43
N SER A 193 -5.87 4.46 -10.57
CA SER A 193 -5.20 5.30 -9.57
C SER A 193 -5.04 4.58 -8.23
N VAL A 194 -4.05 4.96 -7.44
CA VAL A 194 -3.84 4.41 -6.09
C VAL A 194 -5.03 4.72 -5.18
N GLU A 195 -5.56 5.95 -5.27
CA GLU A 195 -6.73 6.39 -4.52
C GLU A 195 -7.99 5.64 -4.99
N GLY A 196 -8.16 5.50 -6.31
CA GLY A 196 -9.26 4.72 -6.88
C GLY A 196 -9.22 3.26 -6.45
N MET A 197 -8.04 2.62 -6.45
CA MET A 197 -7.87 1.25 -5.95
C MET A 197 -8.14 1.13 -4.46
N SER A 198 -7.74 2.14 -3.67
CA SER A 198 -8.08 2.21 -2.24
C SER A 198 -9.59 2.27 -2.02
N HIS A 199 -10.26 3.20 -2.73
CA HIS A 199 -11.69 3.44 -2.61
C HIS A 199 -12.49 2.22 -3.08
N GLY A 200 -12.19 1.73 -4.28
CA GLY A 200 -12.88 0.58 -4.87
C GLY A 200 -12.74 -0.68 -4.03
N CYS A 201 -11.56 -0.93 -3.43
CA CYS A 201 -11.37 -2.09 -2.57
C CYS A 201 -12.24 -1.99 -1.31
N VAL A 202 -12.33 -0.80 -0.69
CA VAL A 202 -13.26 -0.55 0.44
C VAL A 202 -14.71 -0.81 0.03
N LEU A 203 -15.13 -0.30 -1.14
CA LEU A 203 -16.47 -0.54 -1.65
C LEU A 203 -16.73 -2.04 -1.90
N SER A 204 -15.76 -2.79 -2.41
CA SER A 204 -15.88 -4.24 -2.60
C SER A 204 -16.16 -4.95 -1.27
N LYS A 205 -15.37 -4.66 -0.23
CA LYS A 205 -15.54 -5.25 1.11
C LYS A 205 -16.92 -4.96 1.70
N LEU A 206 -17.44 -3.75 1.45
CA LEU A 206 -18.78 -3.34 1.85
C LEU A 206 -19.86 -4.05 1.04
N LYS A 207 -19.76 -4.09 -0.29
CA LYS A 207 -20.76 -4.71 -1.18
C LYS A 207 -20.94 -6.20 -0.88
N THR A 208 -19.86 -6.92 -0.56
CA THR A 208 -19.92 -8.34 -0.21
C THR A 208 -20.29 -8.61 1.26
N GLY A 209 -20.18 -7.59 2.12
CA GLY A 209 -20.39 -7.70 3.56
C GLY A 209 -19.20 -8.32 4.31
N PHE A 210 -18.01 -8.35 3.69
CA PHE A 210 -16.81 -8.94 4.28
C PHE A 210 -16.44 -8.28 5.61
N HIS A 211 -16.63 -6.97 5.77
CA HIS A 211 -16.30 -6.24 7.00
C HIS A 211 -17.02 -6.75 8.25
N HIS A 212 -18.20 -7.38 8.09
CA HIS A 212 -18.91 -8.00 9.20
C HIS A 212 -18.14 -9.20 9.81
N ARG A 213 -17.21 -9.80 9.06
CA ARG A 213 -16.38 -10.91 9.54
C ARG A 213 -15.30 -10.47 10.53
N ARG A 214 -15.00 -9.16 10.64
CA ARG A 214 -13.93 -8.62 11.50
C ARG A 214 -12.54 -9.20 11.20
N ILE A 215 -12.34 -9.70 9.98
CA ILE A 215 -11.03 -10.15 9.51
C ILE A 215 -10.26 -8.93 9.00
N ALA A 216 -9.11 -8.67 9.60
CA ALA A 216 -8.22 -7.59 9.19
C ALA A 216 -7.63 -7.88 7.79
N TRP A 217 -7.42 -6.84 7.01
CA TRP A 217 -6.73 -6.92 5.71
C TRP A 217 -5.86 -5.68 5.52
N SER A 218 -4.86 -5.75 4.64
CA SER A 218 -4.01 -4.60 4.29
C SER A 218 -3.99 -4.29 2.81
N PHE A 219 -3.59 -3.05 2.49
CA PHE A 219 -3.26 -2.61 1.15
C PHE A 219 -1.77 -2.25 1.11
N ASN A 220 -0.98 -3.00 0.32
CA ASN A 220 0.42 -2.69 0.08
C ASN A 220 0.61 -1.80 -1.16
N ALA A 221 1.13 -0.61 -0.92
CA ALA A 221 1.69 0.25 -1.93
C ALA A 221 3.13 -0.23 -2.22
N ASP A 222 3.22 -1.17 -3.15
CA ASP A 222 4.39 -2.00 -3.38
C ASP A 222 5.46 -1.26 -4.21
N HIS A 223 6.73 -1.67 -4.07
CA HIS A 223 7.87 -1.14 -4.80
C HIS A 223 7.88 0.40 -4.97
N GLN A 224 7.70 1.16 -3.89
CA GLN A 224 7.84 2.60 -3.95
C GLN A 224 9.31 2.99 -4.06
N PRO A 225 9.74 3.53 -5.20
CA PRO A 225 11.14 3.85 -5.42
C PRO A 225 11.57 4.99 -4.50
N ILE A 226 12.68 4.76 -3.80
CA ILE A 226 13.38 5.80 -3.05
C ILE A 226 14.45 6.42 -3.92
N GLY A 227 14.50 7.75 -3.95
CA GLY A 227 15.52 8.47 -4.67
C GLY A 227 15.21 8.79 -6.14
N GLY A 228 16.24 9.28 -6.83
CA GLY A 228 16.15 9.73 -8.22
C GLY A 228 15.07 10.79 -8.47
N LYS A 229 14.35 10.64 -9.58
CA LYS A 229 13.29 11.58 -10.01
C LYS A 229 12.09 11.65 -9.05
N PHE A 230 11.89 10.64 -8.21
CA PHE A 230 10.75 10.53 -7.30
C PHE A 230 10.88 11.40 -6.06
N ASP A 231 12.08 11.90 -5.76
CA ASP A 231 12.32 12.88 -4.69
C ASP A 231 11.52 14.17 -4.94
N SER A 232 11.37 14.59 -6.20
CA SER A 232 10.65 15.81 -6.58
C SER A 232 9.12 15.70 -6.52
N ARG A 233 8.59 14.47 -6.48
CA ARG A 233 7.14 14.16 -6.51
C ARG A 233 6.68 13.46 -5.24
N GLU A 234 7.49 13.59 -4.19
CA GLU A 234 7.36 12.85 -2.95
C GLU A 234 6.02 13.11 -2.24
N ASP A 235 5.58 14.36 -2.20
CA ASP A 235 4.32 14.75 -1.55
C ASP A 235 3.10 14.19 -2.28
N ALA A 236 3.10 14.20 -3.62
CA ALA A 236 2.01 13.62 -4.41
C ALA A 236 1.90 12.11 -4.20
N LEU A 237 3.04 11.40 -4.18
CA LEU A 237 3.06 9.97 -3.90
C LEU A 237 2.54 9.67 -2.49
N VAL A 238 2.97 10.45 -1.49
CA VAL A 238 2.53 10.30 -0.10
C VAL A 238 1.02 10.53 0.02
N SER A 239 0.50 11.58 -0.60
CA SER A 239 -0.93 11.91 -0.61
C SER A 239 -1.76 10.81 -1.29
N GLY A 240 -1.34 10.33 -2.47
CA GLY A 240 -2.07 9.29 -3.20
C GLY A 240 -2.10 7.94 -2.47
N CYS A 241 -1.12 7.66 -1.61
CA CYS A 241 -1.01 6.41 -0.85
C CYS A 241 -1.56 6.50 0.59
N LEU A 242 -2.35 7.52 0.91
CA LEU A 242 -2.79 7.81 2.29
C LEU A 242 -3.58 6.67 2.94
N LEU A 243 -4.38 5.92 2.16
CA LEU A 243 -5.12 4.73 2.63
C LEU A 243 -4.34 3.42 2.50
N ALA A 244 -3.16 3.39 1.90
CA ALA A 244 -2.31 2.20 1.94
C ALA A 244 -1.87 1.96 3.39
N SER A 245 -2.16 0.76 3.92
CA SER A 245 -1.79 0.39 5.29
C SER A 245 -0.45 -0.36 5.36
N TYR A 246 0.22 -0.50 4.23
CA TYR A 246 1.53 -1.12 4.09
C TYR A 246 2.27 -0.40 2.95
N ILE A 247 3.48 0.10 3.22
CA ILE A 247 4.38 0.72 2.24
C ILE A 247 5.63 -0.15 2.08
N THR A 248 5.97 -0.47 0.84
CA THR A 248 7.23 -1.13 0.50
C THR A 248 8.20 -0.10 -0.06
N PHE A 249 9.24 0.22 0.70
CA PHE A 249 10.27 1.19 0.32
C PHE A 249 11.35 0.46 -0.49
N ASP A 250 11.39 0.71 -1.79
CA ASP A 250 12.37 0.12 -2.69
C ASP A 250 13.60 1.03 -2.81
N LEU A 251 14.70 0.60 -2.18
CA LEU A 251 15.96 1.34 -2.17
C LEU A 251 16.85 0.96 -3.36
N SER A 252 16.47 -0.03 -4.16
CA SER A 252 17.26 -0.55 -5.28
C SER A 252 17.63 0.55 -6.29
N PRO A 253 16.72 1.48 -6.70
CA PRO A 253 17.06 2.55 -7.63
C PRO A 253 18.18 3.48 -7.13
N GLU A 254 18.13 3.90 -5.87
CA GLU A 254 19.16 4.78 -5.29
C GLU A 254 20.48 4.01 -5.06
N LEU A 255 20.41 2.76 -4.59
CA LEU A 255 21.58 1.91 -4.39
C LEU A 255 22.30 1.61 -5.72
N ALA A 256 21.57 1.46 -6.81
CA ALA A 256 22.13 1.22 -8.14
C ALA A 256 22.98 2.38 -8.68
N LEU A 257 22.85 3.59 -8.12
CA LEU A 257 23.72 4.72 -8.47
C LEU A 257 25.18 4.49 -8.05
N ASN A 258 25.43 3.59 -7.09
CA ASN A 258 26.75 3.24 -6.56
C ASN A 258 27.55 4.46 -6.10
N GLN A 259 26.89 5.36 -5.36
CA GLN A 259 27.46 6.60 -4.82
C GLN A 259 27.53 6.53 -3.29
N PRO A 260 28.57 5.88 -2.72
CA PRO A 260 28.71 5.79 -1.27
C PRO A 260 28.90 7.18 -0.64
N ALA A 261 28.28 7.40 0.51
CA ALA A 261 28.46 8.61 1.30
C ALA A 261 29.89 8.72 1.84
N LYS A 262 30.33 9.93 2.20
CA LYS A 262 31.56 10.08 2.98
C LYS A 262 31.24 9.70 4.42
N LEU A 263 32.08 8.85 5.03
CA LEU A 263 31.91 8.45 6.44
C LEU A 263 31.84 9.63 7.41
N ALA A 264 32.58 10.71 7.12
CA ALA A 264 32.57 11.92 7.93
C ALA A 264 31.22 12.65 7.94
N ASP A 265 30.36 12.38 6.96
CA ASP A 265 29.01 12.96 6.86
C ASP A 265 27.98 12.12 7.66
N ILE A 266 28.38 10.97 8.20
CA ILE A 266 27.52 10.09 9.00
C ILE A 266 27.71 10.44 10.48
N PRO A 267 26.63 10.79 11.23
CA PRO A 267 26.74 11.13 12.64
C PRO A 267 27.43 10.02 13.46
N VAL A 268 28.41 10.40 14.28
CA VAL A 268 29.24 9.45 15.07
C VAL A 268 28.37 8.55 15.97
N ASP A 269 27.28 9.10 16.51
CA ASP A 269 26.36 8.34 17.35
C ASP A 269 25.60 7.29 16.53
N VAL A 270 25.19 7.60 15.30
CA VAL A 270 24.59 6.65 14.36
C VAL A 270 25.57 5.53 14.02
N VAL A 271 26.83 5.85 13.69
CA VAL A 271 27.87 4.85 13.42
C VAL A 271 28.04 3.91 14.63
N THR A 272 28.16 4.49 15.82
CA THR A 272 28.39 3.76 17.08
C THR A 272 27.23 2.84 17.43
N LYS A 273 25.99 3.35 17.40
CA LYS A 273 24.78 2.59 17.71
C LYS A 273 24.52 1.49 16.69
N THR A 274 24.72 1.78 15.40
CA THR A 274 24.57 0.79 14.31
C THR A 274 25.57 -0.35 14.50
N ARG A 275 26.84 -0.03 14.78
CA ARG A 275 27.88 -1.04 15.04
C ARG A 275 27.54 -1.91 16.24
N ALA A 276 27.13 -1.30 17.35
CA ALA A 276 26.72 -2.02 18.55
C ALA A 276 25.52 -2.95 18.27
N ARG A 277 24.54 -2.48 17.49
CA ARG A 277 23.33 -3.24 17.17
C ARG A 277 23.59 -4.44 16.26
N VAL A 278 24.49 -4.29 15.28
CA VAL A 278 24.95 -5.39 14.40
C VAL A 278 25.72 -6.43 15.20
N ALA A 279 26.63 -5.99 16.09
CA ALA A 279 27.35 -6.89 16.98
C ALA A 279 26.41 -7.66 17.92
N ALA A 280 25.36 -7.00 18.45
CA ALA A 280 24.33 -7.66 19.26
C ALA A 280 23.49 -8.68 18.47
N ALA A 281 23.39 -8.54 17.14
CA ALA A 281 22.80 -9.54 16.27
C ALA A 281 23.72 -10.75 16.02
N GLY A 282 24.96 -10.73 16.53
CA GLY A 282 25.94 -11.82 16.39
C GLY A 282 26.81 -11.73 15.14
N LEU A 283 26.75 -10.63 14.39
CA LEU A 283 27.57 -10.42 13.20
C LEU A 283 28.79 -9.57 13.54
N LYS A 284 29.95 -10.00 13.04
CA LYS A 284 31.23 -9.30 13.22
C LYS A 284 31.80 -8.95 11.86
N LEU A 285 31.74 -7.68 11.52
CA LEU A 285 32.47 -7.11 10.39
C LEU A 285 33.79 -6.52 10.88
N ASP A 286 34.84 -6.62 10.06
CA ASP A 286 36.01 -5.77 10.27
C ASP A 286 35.65 -4.29 10.02
N GLU A 287 36.55 -3.41 10.46
CA GLU A 287 36.30 -1.97 10.42
C GLU A 287 36.10 -1.45 8.98
N ALA A 288 36.89 -1.94 8.02
CA ALA A 288 36.83 -1.49 6.64
C ALA A 288 35.52 -1.93 5.97
N ALA A 289 35.14 -3.20 6.13
CA ALA A 289 33.91 -3.76 5.57
C ALA A 289 32.66 -3.10 6.17
N PHE A 290 32.65 -2.87 7.48
CA PHE A 290 31.55 -2.14 8.13
C PHE A 290 31.43 -0.72 7.59
N ASN A 291 32.54 0.02 7.53
CA ASN A 291 32.56 1.40 7.10
C ASN A 291 32.15 1.52 5.63
N GLN A 292 32.62 0.62 4.76
CA GLN A 292 32.24 0.59 3.35
C GLN A 292 30.74 0.34 3.21
N LEU A 293 30.20 -0.70 3.84
CA LEU A 293 28.79 -1.05 3.72
C LEU A 293 27.88 0.05 4.29
N LEU A 294 28.25 0.62 5.45
CA LEU A 294 27.54 1.74 6.04
C LEU A 294 27.49 2.95 5.09
N ALA A 295 28.64 3.31 4.50
CA ALA A 295 28.72 4.38 3.52
C ALA A 295 27.86 4.12 2.28
N THR A 296 27.81 2.88 1.79
CA THR A 296 26.99 2.47 0.65
C THR A 296 25.50 2.67 0.92
N VAL A 297 25.00 2.27 2.09
CA VAL A 297 23.55 2.29 2.36
C VAL A 297 23.06 3.59 2.98
N TRP A 298 23.95 4.45 3.48
CA TRP A 298 23.58 5.63 4.26
C TRP A 298 22.61 6.56 3.53
N THR A 299 22.95 7.02 2.32
CA THR A 299 22.11 7.96 1.56
C THR A 299 20.72 7.39 1.28
N PRO A 300 20.55 6.17 0.73
CA PRO A 300 19.23 5.53 0.59
C PRO A 300 18.43 5.48 1.90
N MET A 301 19.07 5.13 3.02
CA MET A 301 18.39 5.05 4.32
C MET A 301 17.92 6.43 4.80
N GLN A 302 18.72 7.49 4.61
CA GLN A 302 18.28 8.86 4.91
C GLN A 302 17.08 9.28 4.05
N LYS A 303 17.06 8.90 2.76
CA LYS A 303 15.91 9.18 1.89
C LYS A 303 14.66 8.43 2.34
N MET A 304 14.80 7.15 2.70
CA MET A 304 13.71 6.35 3.27
C MET A 304 13.14 6.98 4.54
N GLN A 305 14.00 7.45 5.46
CA GLN A 305 13.58 8.13 6.69
C GLN A 305 12.69 9.35 6.39
N ARG A 306 13.13 10.22 5.47
CA ARG A 306 12.36 11.41 5.09
C ARG A 306 11.00 11.06 4.48
N ARG A 307 10.95 10.03 3.63
CA ARG A 307 9.68 9.53 3.07
C ARG A 307 8.76 9.02 4.17
N ASP A 308 9.31 8.27 5.13
CA ASP A 308 8.57 7.72 6.27
C ASP A 308 7.95 8.82 7.15
N GLU A 309 8.74 9.86 7.45
CA GLU A 309 8.30 11.03 8.22
C GLU A 309 7.15 11.75 7.53
N ARG A 310 7.21 11.93 6.20
CA ARG A 310 6.11 12.52 5.42
C ARG A 310 4.87 11.64 5.45
N TYR A 311 5.03 10.32 5.34
CA TYR A 311 3.91 9.38 5.47
C TYR A 311 3.26 9.42 6.85
N ALA A 312 4.05 9.56 7.90
CA ALA A 312 3.56 9.70 9.26
C ALA A 312 2.82 11.04 9.44
N ALA A 313 3.40 12.14 8.95
CA ALA A 313 2.82 13.48 9.03
C ALA A 313 1.49 13.58 8.26
N ALA A 314 1.43 13.07 7.03
CA ALA A 314 0.21 13.08 6.21
C ALA A 314 -0.92 12.30 6.89
N ARG A 315 -0.62 11.12 7.47
CA ARG A 315 -1.61 10.34 8.21
C ARG A 315 -2.02 11.00 9.52
N ALA A 316 -1.11 11.66 10.23
CA ALA A 316 -1.43 12.41 11.43
C ALA A 316 -2.38 13.59 11.14
N ALA A 317 -2.20 14.26 9.99
CA ALA A 317 -3.07 15.32 9.53
C ALA A 317 -4.46 14.83 9.08
N ALA A 318 -4.51 13.68 8.40
CA ALA A 318 -5.75 13.16 7.82
C ALA A 318 -6.61 12.32 8.78
N PHE A 319 -5.98 11.60 9.71
CA PHE A 319 -6.68 10.63 10.55
C PHE A 319 -6.63 10.99 12.03
N THR A 320 -7.76 10.78 12.71
CA THR A 320 -7.93 11.14 14.13
C THR A 320 -7.58 9.99 15.07
N SER A 321 -7.73 8.74 14.62
CA SER A 321 -7.49 7.54 15.42
C SER A 321 -6.07 6.97 15.22
N ASP A 322 -5.52 6.34 16.26
CA ASP A 322 -4.22 5.66 16.16
C ASP A 322 -4.24 4.52 15.13
N VAL A 323 -5.33 3.75 15.06
CA VAL A 323 -5.49 2.69 14.07
C VAL A 323 -5.53 3.23 12.65
N GLY A 324 -6.12 4.41 12.45
CA GLY A 324 -6.16 5.08 11.15
C GLY A 324 -4.80 5.59 10.69
N ARG A 325 -3.91 5.93 11.64
CA ARG A 325 -2.56 6.46 11.39
C ARG A 325 -1.49 5.39 11.17
N ARG A 326 -1.67 4.19 11.74
CA ARG A 326 -0.69 3.09 11.64
C ARG A 326 -0.60 2.55 10.21
N TYR A 327 0.62 2.21 9.81
CA TYR A 327 0.92 1.49 8.58
C TYR A 327 2.15 0.59 8.79
N LEU A 328 2.25 -0.44 7.95
CA LEU A 328 3.37 -1.37 7.93
C LEU A 328 4.47 -0.83 7.00
N ARG A 329 5.71 -1.16 7.32
CA ARG A 329 6.88 -0.80 6.51
C ARG A 329 7.61 -2.05 6.06
N GLU A 330 7.97 -2.11 4.79
CA GLU A 330 8.95 -3.06 4.28
C GLU A 330 10.14 -2.31 3.72
N LEU A 331 11.33 -2.74 4.13
CA LEU A 331 12.58 -2.36 3.49
C LEU A 331 12.83 -3.33 2.32
N SER A 332 12.82 -2.84 1.08
CA SER A 332 13.14 -3.66 -0.08
C SER A 332 14.45 -3.27 -0.76
N ILE A 333 15.23 -4.31 -1.10
CA ILE A 333 16.46 -4.25 -1.89
C ILE A 333 16.57 -5.48 -2.82
N ASP A 334 15.43 -6.07 -3.18
CA ASP A 334 15.37 -7.31 -3.95
C ASP A 334 15.69 -7.14 -5.44
N GLU A 335 15.53 -5.93 -5.99
CA GLU A 335 15.79 -5.63 -7.41
C GLU A 335 17.29 -5.34 -7.71
N LEU A 336 18.18 -5.40 -6.70
CA LEU A 336 19.62 -5.25 -6.92
C LEU A 336 20.26 -6.50 -7.55
N PRO A 337 21.31 -6.34 -8.38
CA PRO A 337 22.08 -7.47 -8.88
C PRO A 337 22.73 -8.29 -7.75
N GLY A 338 22.69 -9.62 -7.87
CA GLY A 338 23.33 -10.54 -6.94
C GLY A 338 22.42 -10.97 -5.78
N LEU A 339 23.04 -11.45 -4.70
CA LEU A 339 22.34 -11.89 -3.49
C LEU A 339 22.65 -10.93 -2.35
N THR A 340 21.63 -10.54 -1.60
CA THR A 340 21.83 -9.75 -0.38
C THR A 340 22.56 -10.61 0.66
N THR A 341 23.60 -10.04 1.27
CA THR A 341 24.34 -10.71 2.35
C THR A 341 23.67 -10.49 3.71
N PRO A 342 23.89 -11.37 4.71
CA PRO A 342 23.39 -11.15 6.07
C PRO A 342 23.89 -9.84 6.70
N GLU A 343 25.12 -9.43 6.38
CA GLU A 343 25.72 -8.20 6.88
C GLU A 343 24.99 -6.96 6.35
N THR A 344 24.66 -6.93 5.05
CA THR A 344 23.86 -5.86 4.45
C THR A 344 22.51 -5.75 5.14
N THR A 345 21.80 -6.88 5.29
CA THR A 345 20.52 -6.91 6.00
C THR A 345 20.66 -6.38 7.42
N ALA A 346 21.66 -6.81 8.17
CA ALA A 346 21.85 -6.39 9.56
C ALA A 346 22.18 -4.91 9.71
N ILE A 347 23.04 -4.34 8.85
CA ILE A 347 23.34 -2.90 8.88
C ILE A 347 22.09 -2.09 8.57
N MET A 348 21.33 -2.47 7.54
CA MET A 348 20.13 -1.71 7.16
C MET A 348 19.03 -1.81 8.21
N LEU A 349 18.79 -3.00 8.79
CA LEU A 349 17.85 -3.16 9.90
C LEU A 349 18.28 -2.40 11.16
N ALA A 350 19.58 -2.38 11.48
CA ALA A 350 20.11 -1.57 12.57
C ALA A 350 19.90 -0.08 12.32
N LEU A 351 20.09 0.40 11.09
CA LEU A 351 19.79 1.78 10.71
C LEU A 351 18.29 2.10 10.81
N CYS A 352 17.40 1.17 10.45
CA CYS A 352 15.95 1.35 10.67
C CYS A 352 15.62 1.62 12.14
N GLU A 353 16.18 0.84 13.07
CA GLU A 353 15.99 1.07 14.51
C GLU A 353 16.62 2.40 14.98
N VAL A 354 17.88 2.66 14.58
CA VAL A 354 18.65 3.84 15.02
C VAL A 354 18.05 5.15 14.52
N LEU A 355 17.47 5.14 13.31
CA LEU A 355 16.82 6.30 12.70
C LEU A 355 15.34 6.44 13.08
N GLY A 356 14.82 5.59 13.97
CA GLY A 356 13.45 5.69 14.47
C GLY A 356 12.37 5.24 13.47
N MET A 357 12.73 4.45 12.47
CA MET A 357 11.82 3.90 11.44
C MET A 357 11.85 2.36 11.43
N PRO A 358 11.43 1.69 12.52
CA PRO A 358 11.43 0.24 12.59
C PRO A 358 10.50 -0.36 11.52
N VAL A 359 11.01 -1.35 10.80
CA VAL A 359 10.28 -2.04 9.73
C VAL A 359 9.61 -3.32 10.22
N ASN A 360 8.55 -3.73 9.54
CA ASN A 360 7.86 -5.00 9.78
C ASN A 360 8.44 -6.12 8.93
N TYR A 361 8.85 -5.78 7.71
CA TYR A 361 9.38 -6.71 6.74
C TYR A 361 10.69 -6.21 6.14
N VAL A 362 11.51 -7.15 5.67
CA VAL A 362 12.65 -6.88 4.80
C VAL A 362 12.61 -7.84 3.62
N ALA A 363 12.74 -7.31 2.40
CA ALA A 363 12.78 -8.07 1.16
C ALA A 363 14.22 -8.07 0.60
N PRO A 364 15.05 -9.06 0.98
CA PRO A 364 16.39 -9.24 0.42
C PRO A 364 16.33 -9.91 -0.96
N ALA A 365 17.37 -9.71 -1.77
CA ALA A 365 17.55 -10.39 -3.04
C ALA A 365 17.96 -11.86 -2.82
N PHE A 366 17.04 -12.78 -3.12
CA PHE A 366 17.26 -14.24 -3.11
C PHE A 366 17.59 -14.82 -4.49
N GLY A 367 17.65 -13.98 -5.54
CA GLY A 367 17.85 -14.43 -6.93
C GLY A 367 16.62 -15.13 -7.51
N PHE A 368 15.42 -14.80 -7.02
CA PHE A 368 14.18 -15.38 -7.53
C PHE A 368 13.85 -14.88 -8.93
N GLN A 369 13.50 -15.81 -9.81
CA GLN A 369 12.91 -15.50 -11.09
C GLN A 369 11.38 -15.55 -10.98
N LYS A 370 10.70 -14.62 -11.67
CA LYS A 370 9.25 -14.57 -11.68
C LYS A 370 8.66 -15.81 -12.34
N ASN A 371 7.63 -16.40 -11.73
CA ASN A 371 6.90 -17.57 -12.23
C ASN A 371 7.73 -18.84 -12.45
N MET A 372 8.92 -18.91 -11.85
CA MET A 372 9.78 -20.09 -11.92
C MET A 372 10.12 -20.57 -10.49
N PRO A 373 10.05 -21.88 -10.21
CA PRO A 373 10.56 -22.46 -8.97
C PRO A 373 12.06 -22.22 -8.79
N TYR A 374 12.50 -22.09 -7.54
CA TYR A 374 13.92 -22.14 -7.21
C TYR A 374 14.40 -23.58 -7.36
N PRO A 375 15.50 -23.84 -8.09
CA PRO A 375 15.85 -25.19 -8.54
C PRO A 375 16.31 -26.12 -7.41
N ASP A 376 16.94 -25.60 -6.35
CA ASP A 376 17.52 -26.38 -5.25
C ASP A 376 16.96 -25.95 -3.89
N ASN A 377 16.13 -26.81 -3.29
CA ASN A 377 15.52 -26.57 -1.97
C ASN A 377 16.52 -26.55 -0.81
N ALA A 378 17.62 -27.29 -0.89
CA ALA A 378 18.64 -27.31 0.16
C ALA A 378 19.45 -26.01 0.13
N ALA A 379 19.85 -25.57 -1.06
CA ALA A 379 20.49 -24.28 -1.25
C ALA A 379 19.57 -23.12 -0.84
N LEU A 380 18.29 -23.17 -1.23
CA LEU A 380 17.30 -22.19 -0.83
C LEU A 380 17.16 -22.11 0.69
N ARG A 381 17.04 -23.27 1.36
CA ARG A 381 16.95 -23.34 2.83
C ARG A 381 18.17 -22.72 3.50
N ALA A 382 19.37 -23.02 3.00
CA ALA A 382 20.60 -22.44 3.55
C ALA A 382 20.63 -20.91 3.36
N LEU A 383 20.20 -20.43 2.20
CA LEU A 383 20.14 -19.01 1.88
C LEU A 383 19.12 -18.26 2.76
N ILE A 384 17.90 -18.76 2.86
CA ILE A 384 16.85 -18.21 3.72
C ILE A 384 17.27 -18.27 5.18
N LYS A 385 17.85 -19.37 5.64
CA LYS A 385 18.30 -19.52 7.03
C LYS A 385 19.30 -18.44 7.43
N ARG A 386 20.26 -18.10 6.57
CA ARG A 386 21.23 -17.02 6.86
C ARG A 386 20.55 -15.66 7.04
N GLN A 387 19.55 -15.35 6.23
CA GLN A 387 18.77 -14.11 6.37
C GLN A 387 17.84 -14.16 7.59
N TRP A 388 17.20 -15.30 7.85
CA TRP A 388 16.30 -15.50 8.98
C TRP A 388 17.02 -15.39 10.33
N ASP A 389 18.24 -15.93 10.43
CA ASP A 389 19.08 -15.82 11.63
C ASP A 389 19.40 -14.35 11.99
N VAL A 390 19.40 -13.44 11.00
CA VAL A 390 19.46 -11.99 11.22
C VAL A 390 18.07 -11.46 11.60
N CYS A 391 17.05 -11.69 10.76
CA CYS A 391 15.71 -11.12 10.91
C CYS A 391 15.09 -11.39 12.30
N VAL A 392 15.29 -12.60 12.84
CA VAL A 392 14.81 -12.97 14.19
C VAL A 392 15.43 -12.13 15.30
N LYS A 393 16.67 -11.63 15.12
CA LYS A 393 17.34 -10.74 16.09
C LYS A 393 16.77 -9.33 16.07
N PHE A 394 16.08 -8.94 15.00
CA PHE A 394 15.44 -7.64 14.83
C PHE A 394 13.91 -7.70 14.99
N GLY A 395 13.33 -8.90 15.12
CA GLY A 395 11.87 -9.05 15.18
C GLY A 395 11.18 -8.70 13.86
N VAL A 396 11.90 -8.81 12.75
CA VAL A 396 11.44 -8.47 11.39
C VAL A 396 11.15 -9.75 10.62
N SER A 397 10.17 -9.71 9.71
CA SER A 397 9.82 -10.86 8.87
C SER A 397 10.44 -10.73 7.47
N ILE A 398 10.62 -11.86 6.78
CA ILE A 398 11.20 -11.86 5.42
C ILE A 398 10.07 -11.67 4.40
N GLY A 399 10.22 -10.67 3.53
CA GLY A 399 9.42 -10.50 2.32
C GLY A 399 9.99 -11.31 1.16
N PHE A 400 9.17 -12.16 0.55
CA PHE A 400 9.56 -12.95 -0.63
C PHE A 400 8.95 -12.37 -1.90
N HIS A 401 9.69 -11.45 -2.53
CA HIS A 401 9.29 -10.86 -3.80
C HIS A 401 9.45 -11.85 -4.96
N SER A 402 8.67 -11.65 -6.03
CA SER A 402 8.54 -12.64 -7.12
C SER A 402 8.14 -14.05 -6.64
N GLY A 403 7.39 -14.12 -5.52
CA GLY A 403 7.01 -15.37 -4.85
C GLY A 403 5.97 -16.22 -5.59
N SER A 404 5.28 -15.70 -6.60
CA SER A 404 4.32 -16.47 -7.42
C SER A 404 5.02 -17.49 -8.33
N GLY A 405 4.35 -18.63 -8.56
CA GLY A 405 4.84 -19.71 -9.44
C GLY A 405 6.02 -20.50 -8.87
N LYS A 406 6.25 -20.42 -7.56
CA LYS A 406 7.20 -21.28 -6.84
C LYS A 406 6.57 -22.65 -6.61
N SER A 407 7.39 -23.70 -6.42
CA SER A 407 6.85 -25.04 -6.16
C SER A 407 6.28 -25.16 -4.74
N ALA A 408 5.43 -26.16 -4.51
CA ALA A 408 4.93 -26.46 -3.16
C ALA A 408 6.07 -26.72 -2.17
N GLU A 409 7.17 -27.33 -2.62
CA GLU A 409 8.35 -27.56 -1.81
C GLU A 409 9.07 -26.24 -1.48
N ASN A 410 9.19 -25.31 -2.43
CA ASN A 410 9.75 -23.99 -2.14
C ASN A 410 8.91 -23.28 -1.06
N TYR A 411 7.57 -23.32 -1.15
CA TYR A 411 6.68 -22.73 -0.13
C TYR A 411 6.74 -23.40 1.24
N ARG A 412 7.23 -24.64 1.35
CA ARG A 412 7.50 -25.28 2.65
C ARG A 412 8.87 -24.91 3.23
N VAL A 413 9.78 -24.42 2.38
CA VAL A 413 11.11 -23.96 2.79
C VAL A 413 11.06 -22.51 3.26
N MET A 414 10.39 -21.66 2.46
CA MET A 414 10.01 -20.29 2.82
C MET A 414 9.04 -20.31 3.98
#